data_AF-A0A8C4W0Q5-F1
#
_entry.id   AF-A0A8C4W0Q5-F1
#
_cell.length_a   1.000
_cell.length_b   1.000
_cell.length_c   1.000
_cell.angle_alpha   90.00
_cell.angle_beta   90.00
_cell.angle_gamma   90.00
#
_symmetry.space_group_name_H-M   'P 1'
#
loop_
_entity.id
_entity.type
_entity.pdbx_description
1 polymer ?
#
loop_
_entity_poly.entity_id
_entity_poly.type
_entity_poly.pdbx_seq_one_letter_code
_entity_poly.pdbx_strand_id
1 'polypeptide(L)'
;MVETSDIVALDCEMVGMGPFGTENGLARCSIVDYYGNVVYDQFIRPEGVITAFRTSVSGVRPVDIEGAMPFRVAREQVRGITNQ
;
A
#
# COMPACT_ATOMS: atom_id res chain seq x y z
N MET A 1 -11.21 18.35 -19.81
CA MET A 1 -10.93 19.07 -18.55
C MET A 1 -10.74 17.99 -17.50
N VAL A 2 -9.85 18.19 -16.53
CA VAL A 2 -9.72 17.26 -15.39
C VAL A 2 -10.71 17.73 -14.35
N GLU A 3 -11.66 16.88 -13.96
CA GLU A 3 -12.59 17.20 -12.87
C GLU A 3 -11.94 16.87 -11.53
N THR A 4 -12.38 17.51 -10.45
CA THR A 4 -11.85 17.22 -9.11
C THR A 4 -12.08 15.78 -8.68
N SER A 5 -13.10 15.11 -9.24
CA SER A 5 -13.36 13.68 -9.06
C SER A 5 -12.27 12.76 -9.60
N ASP A 6 -11.50 13.24 -10.58
CA ASP A 6 -10.48 12.44 -11.27
C ASP A 6 -9.11 12.53 -10.57
N ILE A 7 -9.00 13.37 -9.52
CA ILE A 7 -7.74 13.64 -8.82
C ILE A 7 -7.73 12.90 -7.48
N VAL A 8 -6.69 12.07 -7.31
CA VAL A 8 -6.38 11.40 -6.05
C VAL A 8 -4.91 11.59 -5.69
N ALA A 9 -4.60 11.57 -4.40
CA ALA A 9 -3.22 11.45 -3.91
C ALA A 9 -3.02 10.04 -3.34
N LEU A 10 -1.86 9.44 -3.61
CA LEU A 10 -1.51 8.09 -3.22
C LEU A 10 -0.14 8.08 -2.54
N ASP A 11 -0.06 7.35 -1.44
CA ASP A 11 1.19 7.06 -0.75
C ASP A 11 1.25 5.58 -0.35
N CYS A 12 2.45 5.03 -0.29
CA CYS A 12 2.67 3.62 -0.06
C CYS A 12 3.83 3.40 0.92
N GLU A 13 3.65 2.43 1.81
CA GLU A 13 4.70 1.98 2.71
C GLU A 13 5.22 0.61 2.28
N MET A 14 6.54 0.46 2.30
CA MET A 14 7.21 -0.77 1.86
C MET A 14 7.99 -1.44 2.99
N VAL A 15 8.02 -2.77 2.92
CA VAL A 15 8.90 -3.64 3.69
C VAL A 15 9.99 -4.21 2.79
N GLY A 16 11.12 -4.60 3.39
CA GLY A 16 12.20 -5.31 2.72
C GLY A 16 11.86 -6.80 2.53
N MET A 17 12.14 -7.30 1.33
CA MET A 17 12.01 -8.70 0.92
C MET A 17 13.29 -9.20 0.25
N GLY A 18 13.35 -10.51 -0.01
CA GLY A 18 14.51 -11.15 -0.65
C GLY A 18 15.75 -11.18 0.25
N PRO A 19 16.88 -11.72 -0.26
CA PRO A 19 18.14 -11.76 0.48
C PRO A 19 18.54 -10.37 0.96
N PHE A 20 18.80 -10.24 2.26
CA PHE A 20 19.19 -8.97 2.91
C PHE A 20 18.17 -7.82 2.79
N GLY A 21 16.92 -8.08 2.38
CA GLY A 21 15.87 -7.06 2.34
C GLY A 21 16.03 -6.01 1.23
N THR A 22 16.71 -6.38 0.14
CA THR A 22 17.04 -5.49 -1.00
C THR A 22 15.84 -5.21 -1.90
N GLU A 23 14.83 -6.06 -1.90
CA GLU A 23 13.60 -5.87 -2.66
C GLU A 23 12.54 -5.17 -1.82
N ASN A 24 11.65 -4.43 -2.47
CA ASN A 24 10.55 -3.72 -1.80
C ASN A 24 9.24 -4.50 -2.00
N GLY A 25 8.59 -4.87 -0.90
CA GLY A 25 7.22 -5.38 -0.88
C GLY A 25 6.26 -4.32 -0.38
N LEU A 26 5.15 -4.09 -1.09
CA LEU A 26 4.10 -3.17 -0.66
C LEU A 26 3.41 -3.71 0.60
N ALA A 27 3.37 -2.89 1.65
CA ALA A 27 2.85 -3.26 2.96
C ALA A 27 1.67 -2.41 3.44
N ARG A 28 1.54 -1.18 2.94
CA ARG A 28 0.35 -0.35 3.12
C ARG A 28 0.18 0.56 1.91
N CYS A 29 -1.06 0.83 1.53
CA CYS A 29 -1.36 1.86 0.55
C CYS A 29 -2.50 2.73 1.09
N SER A 30 -2.30 4.04 0.99
CA SER A 30 -3.25 5.06 1.40
C SER A 30 -3.56 5.95 0.21
N ILE A 31 -4.85 6.19 -0.04
CA ILE A 31 -5.34 7.05 -1.12
C ILE A 31 -6.38 8.01 -0.53
N VAL A 32 -6.24 9.29 -0.86
CA VAL A 32 -7.22 10.33 -0.54
C VAL A 32 -7.74 10.99 -1.82
N ASP A 33 -8.99 11.45 -1.78
CA ASP A 33 -9.56 12.28 -2.85
C ASP A 33 -9.03 13.73 -2.81
N TYR A 34 -9.46 14.55 -3.77
CA TYR A 34 -9.08 15.97 -3.85
C TYR A 34 -9.37 16.77 -2.57
N TYR A 35 -10.41 16.39 -1.81
CA TYR A 35 -10.80 17.07 -0.58
C TYR A 35 -10.09 16.51 0.65
N GLY A 36 -9.23 15.50 0.49
CA GLY A 36 -8.51 14.83 1.55
C GLY A 36 -9.30 13.75 2.26
N ASN A 37 -10.46 13.32 1.75
CA ASN A 37 -11.19 12.19 2.32
C ASN A 37 -10.45 10.90 1.99
N VAL A 38 -10.35 9.99 2.96
CA VAL A 38 -9.74 8.67 2.75
C VAL A 38 -10.67 7.82 1.89
N VAL A 39 -10.19 7.42 0.71
CA VAL A 39 -10.92 6.51 -0.20
C VAL A 39 -10.37 5.09 -0.14
N TYR A 40 -9.12 4.94 0.29
CA TYR A 40 -8.49 3.63 0.50
C TYR A 40 -7.39 3.77 1.56
N ASP A 41 -7.39 2.90 2.57
CA ASP A 41 -6.28 2.77 3.52
C ASP A 41 -6.26 1.33 4.02
N GLN A 42 -5.30 0.55 3.54
CA GLN A 42 -5.24 -0.88 3.85
C GLN A 42 -3.79 -1.33 4.06
N PHE A 43 -3.59 -2.17 5.07
CA PHE A 43 -2.41 -3.01 5.14
C PHE A 43 -2.51 -4.14 4.12
N ILE A 44 -1.39 -4.42 3.47
CA ILE A 44 -1.28 -5.33 2.33
C ILE A 44 -0.21 -6.36 2.66
N ARG A 45 -0.52 -7.63 2.48
CA ARG A 45 0.46 -8.71 2.55
C ARG A 45 1.18 -8.82 1.20
N PRO A 46 2.48 -8.47 1.11
CA PRO A 46 3.23 -8.63 -0.13
C PRO A 46 3.43 -10.11 -0.47
N GLU A 47 3.67 -10.39 -1.74
CA GLU A 47 3.97 -11.75 -2.22
C GLU A 47 5.43 -12.08 -1.90
N GLY A 48 5.67 -13.04 -1.01
CA GLY A 48 7.01 -13.49 -0.62
C GLY A 48 7.27 -13.47 0.89
N VAL A 49 8.55 -13.62 1.25
CA VAL A 49 9.01 -13.58 2.66
C VAL A 49 9.51 -12.18 2.97
N ILE A 50 8.88 -11.55 3.97
CA ILE A 50 9.35 -10.29 4.55
C ILE A 50 10.62 -10.57 5.37
N THR A 51 11.71 -9.90 5.03
CA THR A 51 13.01 -10.04 5.72
C THR A 51 13.36 -8.81 6.56
N ALA A 52 12.76 -7.65 6.29
CA ALA A 52 12.91 -6.46 7.10
C ALA A 52 11.64 -5.59 7.09
N PHE A 53 11.01 -5.34 8.24
CA PHE A 53 9.80 -4.52 8.30
C PHE A 53 10.04 -3.02 8.05
N ARG A 54 11.27 -2.54 8.26
CA ARG A 54 11.63 -1.12 8.12
C ARG A 54 10.73 -0.20 8.97
N THR A 55 10.24 -0.69 10.11
CA THR A 55 9.22 -0.04 10.94
C THR A 55 9.58 1.39 11.34
N SER A 56 10.87 1.70 11.51
CA SER A 56 11.32 3.05 11.86
C SER A 56 11.00 4.12 10.80
N VAL A 57 10.81 3.71 9.54
CA VAL A 57 10.40 4.59 8.44
C VAL A 57 8.96 4.32 8.00
N SER A 58 8.55 3.04 7.94
CA SER A 58 7.26 2.66 7.37
C SER A 58 6.11 2.61 8.39
N GLY A 59 6.43 2.53 9.69
CA GLY A 59 5.45 2.26 10.74
C GLY A 59 4.83 0.85 10.72
N VAL A 60 5.10 0.02 9.69
CA VAL A 60 4.53 -1.33 9.54
C VAL A 60 5.16 -2.28 10.55
N ARG A 61 4.32 -3.02 11.28
CA ARG A 61 4.72 -4.06 12.25
C ARG A 61 4.23 -5.44 11.79
N PRO A 62 4.80 -6.53 12.33
CA PRO A 62 4.35 -7.89 12.02
C PRO A 62 2.84 -8.11 12.19
N VAL A 63 2.26 -7.57 13.27
CA VAL A 63 0.81 -7.67 13.55
C VAL A 63 -0.05 -6.99 12.50
N ASP A 64 0.45 -5.93 11.86
CA ASP A 64 -0.30 -5.21 10.84
C ASP A 64 -0.40 -6.03 9.53
N ILE A 65 0.49 -7.02 9.34
CA ILE A 65 0.50 -7.92 8.17
C ILE A 65 -0.27 -9.22 8.42
N GLU A 66 -0.56 -9.55 9.69
CA GLU A 66 -1.32 -10.73 10.04
C GLU A 66 -2.77 -10.62 9.54
N GLY A 67 -3.16 -11.47 8.59
CA GLY A 67 -4.48 -11.38 7.96
C GLY A 67 -4.66 -10.19 7.01
N ALA A 68 -3.60 -9.43 6.72
CA ALA A 68 -3.66 -8.29 5.81
C ALA A 68 -4.06 -8.68 4.39
N MET A 69 -4.54 -7.69 3.63
CA MET A 69 -5.11 -7.91 2.31
C MET A 69 -4.09 -8.54 1.35
N PRO A 70 -4.43 -9.60 0.59
CA PRO A 70 -3.52 -10.15 -0.41
C PRO A 70 -3.17 -9.11 -1.48
N PHE A 71 -1.89 -9.01 -1.84
CA PHE A 71 -1.38 -8.04 -2.81
C PHE A 71 -2.20 -7.98 -4.11
N ARG A 72 -2.55 -9.15 -4.68
CA ARG A 72 -3.33 -9.20 -5.93
C ARG A 72 -4.70 -8.51 -5.81
N VAL A 73 -5.37 -8.66 -4.66
CA VAL A 73 -6.68 -8.04 -4.40
C VAL A 73 -6.51 -6.53 -4.21
N ALA A 74 -5.54 -6.11 -3.40
CA ALA A 74 -5.24 -4.70 -3.20
C ALA A 74 -4.91 -4.00 -4.53
N ARG A 75 -4.12 -4.63 -5.39
CA ARG A 75 -3.79 -4.09 -6.73
C ARG A 75 -5.02 -3.92 -7.61
N GLU A 76 -5.98 -4.84 -7.56
CA GLU A 76 -7.23 -4.72 -8.31
C GLU A 76 -8.10 -3.59 -7.79
N GLN A 77 -8.18 -3.41 -6.48
CA GLN A 77 -8.92 -2.31 -5.85
C GLN A 77 -8.29 -0.95 -6.15
N VAL A 78 -6.97 -0.81 -5.95
CA VAL A 78 -6.24 0.43 -6.26
C VAL A 78 -6.38 0.79 -7.73
N ARG A 79 -6.27 -0.19 -8.65
CA ARG A 79 -6.47 0.05 -10.09
C ARG A 79 -7.87 0.58 -10.41
N GLY A 80 -8.89 0.10 -9.69
CA GLY A 80 -10.26 0.60 -9.84
C GLY A 80 -10.42 2.06 -9.41
N ILE A 81 -9.57 2.55 -8.51
CA ILE A 81 -9.58 3.94 -8.04
C ILE A 81 -8.76 4.85 -8.96
N THR A 82 -7.60 4.38 -9.43
CA THR A 82 -6.64 5.23 -10.18
C THR A 82 -6.84 5.24 -11.69
N ASN A 83 -7.60 4.31 -12.26
CA ASN A 83 -7.85 4.22 -13.71
C ASN A 83 -9.22 4.81 -14.11
N GLN A 84 -9.58 5.95 -13.52
CA GLN A 84 -10.78 6.71 -13.91
C GLN A 84 -10.52 7.50 -15.19
#